data_AF-A0A3G8GJ86-F1
#
_entry.id   AF-A0A3G8GJ86-F1
#
_cell.length_a   1.000
_cell.length_b   1.000
_cell.length_c   1.000
_cell.angle_alpha   90.00
_cell.angle_beta   90.00
_cell.angle_gamma   90.00
#
_symmetry.space_group_name_H-M   'P 1'
#
loop_
_entity.id
_entity.type
_entity.pdbx_description
1 polymer ?
#
loop_
_entity_poly.entity_id
_entity_poly.type
_entity_poly.pdbx_seq_one_letter_code
_entity_poly.pdbx_strand_id
1 'polypeptide(L)'
;MARQRDCEVKRMQAGGDMVGNETFEGDTEEAAAALKTREGAAREMLERHKAVWGDGPPYFSTASFRFWQEIDKGSFYLCRCSACEHVYFPPRVVCPECWAQDAGELHGTQARGVLKSFTDLHVTSPALKPLAPLRLAVVDLEEGVRVLTWLRGNGAEAAKVGDRCRIVVEDVLDRKWFVANIGQ
;
A
#
# COMPACT_ATOMS: atom_id res chain seq x y z
N MET A 1 -8.47 24.57 -19.31
CA MET A 1 -9.63 23.68 -19.56
C MET A 1 -9.48 22.43 -18.69
N ALA A 2 -9.93 22.49 -17.45
CA ALA A 2 -10.04 21.34 -16.56
C ALA A 2 -11.53 21.17 -16.27
N ARG A 3 -12.14 20.07 -16.72
CA ARG A 3 -13.53 19.76 -16.40
C ARG A 3 -13.55 19.13 -15.01
N GLN A 4 -13.92 19.91 -14.00
CA GLN A 4 -14.50 19.38 -12.76
C GLN A 4 -15.69 18.51 -13.17
N ARG A 5 -15.66 17.22 -12.84
CA ARG A 5 -16.86 16.37 -12.90
C ARG A 5 -17.54 16.51 -11.55
N ASP A 6 -18.66 17.21 -11.55
CA ASP A 6 -19.58 17.28 -10.43
C ASP A 6 -20.02 15.86 -10.06
N CYS A 7 -19.72 15.45 -8.83
CA CYS A 7 -20.18 14.19 -8.27
C CYS A 7 -21.58 14.43 -7.69
N GLU A 8 -22.62 14.32 -8.52
CA GLU A 8 -23.99 14.30 -8.04
C GLU A 8 -24.28 12.94 -7.39
N VAL A 9 -24.31 12.92 -6.06
CA VAL A 9 -24.80 11.80 -5.26
C VAL A 9 -26.31 11.68 -5.49
N LYS A 10 -26.72 10.81 -6.42
CA LYS A 10 -28.14 10.44 -6.56
C LYS A 10 -28.57 9.66 -5.32
N ARG A 11 -29.39 10.30 -4.48
CA ARG A 11 -30.21 9.60 -3.47
C ARG A 11 -31.10 8.60 -4.20
N MET A 12 -30.78 7.31 -4.09
CA MET A 12 -31.71 6.24 -4.47
C MET A 12 -32.93 6.30 -3.55
N GLN A 13 -34.11 6.52 -4.16
CA GLN A 13 -35.39 6.41 -3.50
C GLN A 13 -35.70 4.93 -3.27
N ALA A 14 -36.10 4.60 -2.05
CA ALA A 14 -36.58 3.28 -1.68
C ALA A 14 -37.93 3.02 -2.35
N GLY A 15 -37.98 2.06 -3.27
CA GLY A 15 -39.20 1.64 -3.94
C GLY A 15 -38.91 0.47 -4.89
N GLY A 16 -39.11 -0.75 -4.41
CA GLY A 16 -38.93 -1.97 -5.18
C GLY A 16 -39.10 -3.20 -4.29
N ASP A 17 -40.20 -3.91 -4.50
CA ASP A 17 -40.74 -5.07 -3.79
C ASP A 17 -39.73 -6.01 -3.11
N MET A 18 -39.85 -6.13 -1.78
CA MET A 18 -39.20 -7.18 -1.01
C MET A 18 -39.89 -8.52 -1.28
N VAL A 19 -39.37 -9.28 -2.24
CA VAL A 19 -39.69 -10.70 -2.38
C VAL A 19 -38.38 -11.48 -2.42
N GLY A 20 -38.20 -12.36 -1.43
CA GLY A 20 -37.10 -13.33 -1.37
C GLY A 20 -36.06 -13.04 -0.29
N ASN A 21 -36.44 -13.14 0.98
CA ASN A 21 -35.47 -13.41 2.04
C ASN A 21 -35.14 -14.90 1.97
N GLU A 22 -34.33 -15.31 1.00
CA GLU A 22 -33.74 -16.65 0.99
C GLU A 22 -32.73 -16.69 2.13
N THR A 23 -33.18 -17.25 3.25
CA THR A 23 -32.31 -17.69 4.34
C THR A 23 -31.17 -18.51 3.74
N PHE A 24 -29.95 -17.98 3.81
CA PHE A 24 -28.73 -18.73 3.54
C PHE A 24 -28.60 -19.82 4.61
N GLU A 25 -29.24 -20.96 4.38
CA GLU A 25 -29.07 -22.22 5.13
C GLU A 25 -27.76 -22.89 4.69
N GLY A 26 -26.66 -22.15 4.70
CA GLY A 26 -25.33 -22.75 4.75
C GLY A 26 -25.01 -23.00 6.21
N ASP A 27 -24.64 -24.23 6.57
CA ASP A 27 -24.34 -24.64 7.94
C ASP A 27 -23.48 -23.57 8.63
N THR A 28 -24.08 -22.87 9.58
CA THR A 28 -23.41 -21.81 10.34
C THR A 28 -22.16 -22.34 11.02
N GLU A 29 -22.12 -23.64 11.30
CA GLU A 29 -20.95 -24.36 11.79
C GLU A 29 -19.83 -24.47 10.74
N GLU A 30 -20.14 -24.68 9.48
CA GLU A 30 -19.15 -24.86 8.40
C GLU A 30 -18.53 -23.52 8.01
N ALA A 31 -19.34 -22.45 7.95
CA ALA A 31 -18.85 -21.08 7.78
C ALA A 31 -18.03 -20.59 8.99
N ALA A 32 -18.48 -20.92 10.21
CA ALA A 32 -17.73 -20.63 11.43
C ALA A 32 -16.44 -21.46 11.53
N ALA A 33 -16.43 -22.71 11.04
CA ALA A 33 -15.24 -23.55 10.96
C ALA A 33 -14.25 -22.97 9.96
N ALA A 34 -14.69 -22.57 8.75
CA ALA A 34 -13.84 -21.92 7.77
C ALA A 34 -13.26 -20.59 8.29
N LEU A 35 -14.03 -19.81 9.05
CA LEU A 35 -13.55 -18.59 9.70
C LEU A 35 -12.51 -18.93 10.79
N LYS A 36 -12.78 -19.89 11.67
CA LYS A 36 -11.85 -20.37 12.71
C LYS A 36 -10.56 -20.93 12.11
N THR A 37 -10.64 -21.64 10.98
CA THR A 37 -9.47 -22.14 10.26
C THR A 37 -8.66 -21.00 9.66
N ARG A 38 -9.33 -19.97 9.10
CA ARG A 38 -8.66 -18.75 8.58
C ARG A 38 -8.05 -17.90 9.69
N GLU A 39 -8.71 -17.81 10.85
CA GLU A 39 -8.22 -17.15 12.07
C GLU A 39 -7.02 -17.91 12.66
N GLY A 40 -7.09 -19.25 12.70
CA GLY A 40 -5.99 -20.11 13.12
C GLY A 40 -4.77 -19.98 12.21
N ALA A 41 -4.97 -20.00 10.90
CA ALA A 41 -3.91 -19.77 9.92
C ALA A 41 -3.32 -18.36 10.02
N ALA A 42 -4.15 -17.33 10.23
CA ALA A 42 -3.70 -15.96 10.43
C ALA A 42 -2.91 -15.79 11.74
N ARG A 43 -3.33 -16.46 12.81
CA ARG A 43 -2.65 -16.45 14.12
C ARG A 43 -1.32 -17.18 14.07
N GLU A 44 -1.27 -18.35 13.44
CA GLU A 44 -0.05 -19.12 13.25
C GLU A 44 0.94 -18.38 12.34
N MET A 45 0.44 -17.75 11.27
CA MET A 45 1.20 -16.80 10.47
C MET A 45 1.76 -15.67 11.34
N LEU A 46 0.93 -15.01 12.16
CA LEU A 46 1.36 -13.93 13.06
C LEU A 46 2.47 -14.36 14.02
N GLU A 47 2.36 -15.55 14.62
CA GLU A 47 3.34 -16.07 15.58
C GLU A 47 4.66 -16.46 14.90
N ARG A 48 4.61 -17.12 13.73
CA ARG A 48 5.81 -17.35 12.91
C ARG A 48 6.46 -16.03 12.48
N HIS A 49 5.67 -14.96 12.30
CA HIS A 49 6.19 -13.64 11.96
C HIS A 49 6.85 -12.91 13.11
N LYS A 50 6.26 -12.92 14.31
CA LYS A 50 6.90 -12.37 15.53
C LYS A 50 8.26 -13.02 15.78
N ALA A 51 8.35 -14.32 15.56
CA ALA A 51 9.57 -15.10 15.76
C ALA A 51 10.71 -14.73 14.78
N VAL A 52 10.39 -14.18 13.60
CA VAL A 52 11.37 -13.82 12.56
C VAL A 52 11.64 -12.30 12.53
N TRP A 53 10.68 -11.45 12.91
CA TRP A 53 10.74 -10.00 12.65
C TRP A 53 10.48 -9.08 13.87
N GLY A 54 10.31 -9.61 15.09
CA GLY A 54 10.04 -8.80 16.29
C GLY A 54 8.73 -8.00 16.19
N ASP A 55 8.69 -6.80 16.80
CA ASP A 55 7.61 -5.82 16.64
C ASP A 55 7.70 -5.15 15.25
N GLY A 56 7.39 -5.91 14.20
CA GLY A 56 7.53 -5.46 12.82
C GLY A 56 6.64 -4.25 12.44
N PRO A 57 6.70 -3.74 11.18
CA PRO A 57 6.11 -2.46 10.79
C PRO A 57 4.63 -2.33 11.16
N PRO A 58 4.15 -1.11 11.46
CA PRO A 58 2.89 -0.84 12.18
C PRO A 58 1.59 -1.22 11.44
N TYR A 59 1.65 -1.87 10.29
CA TYR A 59 0.48 -2.21 9.48
C TYR A 59 0.66 -3.58 8.81
N PHE A 60 0.57 -4.66 9.58
CA PHE A 60 0.45 -6.01 9.02
C PHE A 60 -1.02 -6.37 8.83
N SER A 61 -1.57 -6.01 7.67
CA SER A 61 -2.70 -6.72 7.10
C SER A 61 -2.18 -7.86 6.21
N THR A 62 -3.01 -8.85 5.90
CA THR A 62 -2.66 -9.87 4.90
C THR A 62 -2.28 -9.27 3.55
N ALA A 63 -2.87 -8.12 3.18
CA ALA A 63 -2.54 -7.40 1.95
C ALA A 63 -1.15 -6.75 1.98
N SER A 64 -0.78 -6.10 3.08
CA SER A 64 0.55 -5.45 3.21
C SER A 64 1.67 -6.46 3.45
N PHE A 65 1.36 -7.65 3.97
CA PHE A 65 2.35 -8.68 4.22
C PHE A 65 3.13 -9.09 2.95
N ARG A 66 2.42 -9.41 1.86
CA ARG A 66 3.06 -9.81 0.59
C ARG A 66 3.95 -8.70 0.03
N PHE A 67 3.51 -7.45 0.14
CA PHE A 67 4.29 -6.30 -0.28
C PHE A 67 5.61 -6.20 0.48
N TRP A 68 5.59 -6.31 1.82
CA TRP A 68 6.81 -6.24 2.62
C TRP A 68 7.78 -7.40 2.35
N GLN A 69 7.27 -8.60 2.07
CA GLN A 69 8.14 -9.72 1.66
C GLN A 69 8.91 -9.41 0.37
N GLU A 70 8.30 -8.71 -0.58
CA GLU A 70 8.99 -8.32 -1.81
C GLU A 70 9.99 -7.18 -1.58
N ILE A 71 9.68 -6.25 -0.68
CA ILE A 71 10.65 -5.23 -0.25
C ILE A 71 11.87 -5.89 0.39
N ASP A 72 11.68 -6.90 1.25
CA ASP A 72 12.80 -7.63 1.85
C ASP A 72 13.65 -8.38 0.81
N LYS A 73 13.06 -8.76 -0.34
CA LYS A 73 13.76 -9.31 -1.51
C LYS A 73 14.42 -8.24 -2.41
N GLY A 74 14.22 -6.95 -2.12
CA GLY A 74 14.79 -5.85 -2.89
C GLY A 74 13.93 -5.38 -4.07
N SER A 75 12.64 -5.72 -4.13
CA SER A 75 11.76 -5.37 -5.25
C SER A 75 10.54 -4.56 -4.80
N PHE A 76 10.29 -3.45 -5.50
CA PHE A 76 9.12 -2.60 -5.25
C PHE A 76 7.98 -2.97 -6.23
N TYR A 77 6.77 -3.13 -5.69
CA TYR A 77 5.58 -3.51 -6.45
C TYR A 77 4.41 -2.59 -6.12
N LEU A 78 3.48 -2.49 -7.08
CA LEU A 78 2.16 -1.92 -6.88
C LEU A 78 1.13 -3.05 -6.74
N CYS A 79 -0.11 -2.72 -6.40
CA CYS A 79 -1.22 -3.67 -6.44
C CYS A 79 -2.05 -3.42 -7.70
N ARG A 80 -2.47 -4.49 -8.39
CA ARG A 80 -3.43 -4.42 -9.49
C ARG A 80 -4.65 -5.27 -9.16
N CYS A 81 -5.84 -4.71 -9.24
CA CYS A 81 -7.08 -5.47 -9.05
C CYS A 81 -7.31 -6.44 -10.21
N SER A 82 -7.60 -7.71 -9.91
CA SER A 82 -7.95 -8.74 -10.89
C SER A 82 -9.32 -8.51 -11.55
N ALA A 83 -10.22 -7.79 -10.89
CA ALA A 83 -11.59 -7.56 -11.38
C ALA A 83 -11.72 -6.34 -12.31
N CYS A 84 -11.03 -5.23 -12.02
CA CYS A 84 -11.13 -3.98 -12.80
C CYS A 84 -9.79 -3.47 -13.33
N GLU A 85 -8.70 -4.20 -13.11
CA GLU A 85 -7.35 -3.85 -13.55
C GLU A 85 -6.78 -2.54 -12.99
N HIS A 86 -7.48 -1.89 -12.05
CA HIS A 86 -7.00 -0.66 -11.43
C HIS A 86 -5.72 -0.90 -10.63
N VAL A 87 -4.70 -0.07 -10.89
CA VAL A 87 -3.42 -0.08 -10.19
C VAL A 87 -3.47 0.90 -9.03
N TYR A 88 -3.10 0.46 -7.83
CA TYR A 88 -3.18 1.28 -6.63
C TYR A 88 -2.03 1.00 -5.65
N PHE A 89 -1.82 1.98 -4.77
CA PHE A 89 -0.93 1.92 -3.62
C PHE A 89 -1.51 2.82 -2.53
N PRO A 90 -1.42 2.48 -1.23
CA PRO A 90 -0.79 1.29 -0.65
C PRO A 90 -1.60 -0.02 -0.83
N PRO A 91 -1.01 -1.19 -0.55
CA PRO A 91 -1.72 -2.47 -0.57
C PRO A 91 -2.95 -2.50 0.33
N ARG A 92 -4.06 -3.05 -0.18
CA ARG A 92 -5.36 -3.12 0.48
C ARG A 92 -6.06 -4.42 0.11
N VAL A 93 -6.92 -4.92 1.01
CA VAL A 93 -7.77 -6.12 0.81
C VAL A 93 -9.03 -5.85 -0.03
N VAL A 94 -9.35 -4.57 -0.27
CA VAL A 94 -10.50 -4.13 -1.06
C VAL A 94 -10.00 -3.11 -2.08
N CYS A 95 -10.40 -3.28 -3.34
CA CYS A 95 -10.06 -2.36 -4.41
C CYS A 95 -10.69 -0.98 -4.15
N PRO A 96 -9.92 0.12 -4.23
CA PRO A 96 -10.45 1.47 -4.01
C PRO A 96 -11.39 1.96 -5.13
N GLU A 97 -11.34 1.33 -6.31
CA GLU A 97 -12.12 1.73 -7.49
C GLU A 97 -13.45 0.96 -7.58
N CYS A 98 -13.38 -0.38 -7.63
CA CYS A 98 -14.57 -1.22 -7.86
C CYS A 98 -15.12 -1.90 -6.60
N TRP A 99 -14.46 -1.74 -5.44
CA TRP A 99 -14.86 -2.33 -4.16
C TRP A 99 -14.88 -3.87 -4.10
N ALA A 100 -14.31 -4.54 -5.11
CA ALA A 100 -14.11 -5.98 -5.07
C ALA A 100 -13.23 -6.35 -3.86
N GLN A 101 -13.59 -7.43 -3.17
CA GLN A 101 -12.78 -8.05 -2.12
C GLN A 101 -11.64 -8.85 -2.75
N ASP A 102 -10.70 -8.11 -3.31
CA ASP A 102 -9.50 -8.61 -3.94
C ASP A 102 -8.31 -7.91 -3.29
N ALA A 103 -7.38 -8.71 -2.75
CA ALA A 103 -6.15 -8.19 -2.16
C ALA A 103 -5.21 -7.54 -3.19
N GLY A 104 -5.54 -7.67 -4.48
CA GLY A 104 -4.75 -7.19 -5.60
C GLY A 104 -3.55 -8.11 -5.84
N GLU A 105 -3.25 -8.34 -7.11
CA GLU A 105 -2.03 -9.04 -7.50
C GLU A 105 -0.83 -8.09 -7.44
N LEU A 106 0.35 -8.64 -7.16
CA LEU A 106 1.60 -7.88 -7.21
C LEU A 106 1.87 -7.47 -8.66
N HIS A 107 1.93 -6.17 -8.89
CA HIS A 107 2.15 -5.58 -10.20
C HIS A 107 3.57 -5.02 -10.29
N GLY A 108 4.39 -5.62 -11.16
CA GLY A 108 5.75 -5.15 -11.42
C GLY A 108 5.74 -3.75 -12.00
N THR A 109 6.61 -2.88 -11.49
CA THR A 109 6.68 -1.47 -11.85
C THR A 109 8.14 -1.07 -12.12
N GLN A 110 8.33 -0.13 -13.04
CA GLN A 110 9.64 0.52 -13.20
C GLN A 110 9.86 1.63 -12.16
N ALA A 111 8.82 1.95 -11.41
CA ALA A 111 8.76 2.88 -10.30
C ALA A 111 9.31 4.27 -10.65
N ARG A 112 9.11 4.69 -11.90
CA ARG A 112 9.49 6.02 -12.40
C ARG A 112 8.41 7.01 -12.05
N GLY A 113 8.81 8.23 -11.71
CA GLY A 113 7.88 9.27 -11.35
C GLY A 113 8.48 10.66 -11.29
N VAL A 114 7.68 11.56 -10.73
CA VAL A 114 8.03 12.97 -10.54
C VAL A 114 7.89 13.31 -9.06
N LEU A 115 8.90 14.00 -8.53
CA LEU A 115 8.88 14.50 -7.16
C LEU A 115 7.81 15.59 -7.02
N LYS A 116 6.70 15.26 -6.34
CA LYS A 116 5.56 16.17 -6.18
C LYS A 116 5.78 17.18 -5.06
N SER A 117 6.37 16.74 -3.95
CA SER A 117 6.71 17.57 -2.78
C SER A 117 7.69 16.83 -1.89
N PHE A 118 8.47 17.54 -1.09
CA PHE A 118 9.30 16.96 -0.04
C PHE A 118 9.35 17.84 1.20
N THR A 119 9.72 17.26 2.34
CA THR A 119 9.89 17.97 3.61
C THR A 119 11.03 17.35 4.41
N ASP A 120 11.65 18.15 5.28
CA ASP A 120 12.75 17.73 6.15
C ASP A 120 12.27 17.61 7.60
N LEU A 121 12.41 16.40 8.15
CA LEU A 121 12.17 16.14 9.57
C LEU A 121 13.49 16.30 10.32
N HIS A 122 13.66 17.45 10.97
CA HIS A 122 14.81 17.75 11.82
C HIS A 122 14.73 17.12 13.22
N VAL A 123 13.51 16.85 13.70
CA VAL A 123 13.25 16.21 14.99
C VAL A 123 12.58 14.88 14.73
N THR A 124 13.26 13.79 15.08
CA THR A 124 12.81 12.42 14.85
C THR A 124 12.76 11.63 16.15
N SER A 125 12.12 10.46 16.12
CA SER A 125 12.20 9.49 17.22
C SER A 125 13.66 9.05 17.44
N PRO A 126 14.02 8.56 18.66
CA PRO A 126 15.38 8.12 18.96
C PRO A 126 15.94 7.11 17.96
N ALA A 127 15.12 6.18 17.47
CA ALA A 127 15.55 5.15 16.51
C ALA A 127 15.94 5.73 15.14
N LEU A 128 15.34 6.87 14.74
CA LEU A 128 15.59 7.52 13.46
C LEU A 128 16.55 8.71 13.55
N LYS A 129 17.02 9.07 14.76
CA LYS A 129 17.97 10.17 14.97
C LYS A 129 19.21 10.10 14.07
N PRO A 130 19.82 8.92 13.81
CA PRO A 130 20.97 8.84 12.91
C PRO A 130 20.68 9.27 11.46
N LEU A 131 19.41 9.33 11.07
CA LEU A 131 18.97 9.72 9.74
C LEU A 131 18.54 11.20 9.65
N ALA A 132 18.60 11.95 10.76
CA ALA A 132 18.20 13.35 10.79
C ALA A 132 19.25 14.24 10.07
N PRO A 133 18.84 15.21 9.24
CA PRO A 133 17.46 15.48 8.81
C PRO A 133 16.92 14.40 7.87
N LEU A 134 15.78 13.80 8.25
CA LEU A 134 15.12 12.78 7.45
C LEU A 134 14.25 13.47 6.39
N ARG A 135 14.64 13.37 5.12
CA ARG A 135 13.87 13.94 4.02
C ARG A 135 12.79 12.96 3.56
N LEU A 136 11.53 13.39 3.63
CA LEU A 136 10.38 12.64 3.11
C LEU A 136 9.93 13.25 1.79
N ALA A 137 9.53 12.41 0.86
CA ALA A 137 9.06 12.78 -0.47
C ALA A 137 7.71 12.16 -0.79
N VAL A 138 6.90 12.92 -1.51
CA VAL A 138 5.71 12.44 -2.21
C VAL A 138 6.06 12.37 -3.69
N VAL A 139 5.91 11.20 -4.27
CA VAL A 139 6.21 10.93 -5.68
C VAL A 139 4.94 10.54 -6.41
N ASP A 140 4.68 11.19 -7.54
CA ASP A 140 3.65 10.78 -8.49
C ASP A 140 4.31 9.84 -9.50
N LEU A 141 3.97 8.55 -9.46
CA LEU A 141 4.48 7.54 -10.39
C LEU A 141 3.77 7.59 -11.75
N GLU A 142 4.45 7.13 -12.79
CA GLU A 142 3.92 7.06 -14.15
C GLU A 142 2.66 6.18 -14.25
N GLU A 143 2.54 5.18 -13.38
CA GLU A 143 1.35 4.32 -13.26
C GLU A 143 0.13 5.03 -12.64
N GLY A 144 0.22 6.31 -12.30
CA GLY A 144 -0.88 7.13 -11.80
C GLY A 144 -1.13 7.03 -10.29
N VAL A 145 -0.20 6.40 -9.56
CA VAL A 145 -0.26 6.27 -8.09
C VAL A 145 0.65 7.29 -7.40
N ARG A 146 0.27 7.70 -6.20
CA ARG A 146 1.06 8.60 -5.35
C ARG A 146 1.66 7.85 -4.18
N VAL A 147 2.98 7.96 -4.00
CA VAL A 147 3.73 7.23 -2.97
C VAL A 147 4.41 8.21 -2.03
N LEU A 148 4.23 8.02 -0.72
CA LEU A 148 5.04 8.66 0.32
C LEU A 148 6.24 7.76 0.61
N THR A 149 7.44 8.31 0.51
CA THR A 149 8.71 7.58 0.63
C THR A 149 9.79 8.49 1.22
N TRP A 150 11.00 7.96 1.45
CA TRP A 150 12.15 8.75 1.87
C TRP A 150 12.88 9.25 0.64
N LEU A 151 13.38 10.48 0.65
CA LEU A 151 14.22 11.00 -0.42
C LEU A 151 15.69 10.80 -0.02
N ARG A 152 16.40 9.93 -0.74
CA ARG A 152 17.78 9.55 -0.43
C ARG A 152 18.62 9.47 -1.69
N GLY A 153 19.88 9.07 -1.52
CA GLY A 153 20.82 8.88 -2.62
C GLY A 153 21.29 10.17 -3.27
N ASN A 154 21.92 10.01 -4.42
CA ASN A 154 22.49 11.13 -5.17
C ASN A 154 21.38 12.07 -5.66
N GLY A 155 21.60 13.37 -5.50
CA GLY A 155 20.65 14.41 -5.92
C GLY A 155 19.56 14.74 -4.90
N ALA A 156 19.43 13.98 -3.80
CA ALA A 156 18.44 14.27 -2.76
C ALA A 156 18.62 15.67 -2.15
N GLU A 157 19.85 16.12 -1.91
CA GLU A 157 20.15 17.43 -1.33
C GLU A 157 19.76 18.59 -2.25
N ALA A 158 19.99 18.42 -3.56
CA ALA A 158 19.72 19.41 -4.60
C ALA A 158 18.32 19.27 -5.23
N ALA A 159 17.50 18.36 -4.69
CA ALA A 159 16.20 18.01 -5.25
C ALA A 159 15.26 19.21 -5.32
N LYS A 160 14.52 19.30 -6.42
CA LYS A 160 13.49 20.29 -6.66
C LYS A 160 12.17 19.61 -6.97
N VAL A 161 11.08 20.25 -6.58
CA VAL A 161 9.75 19.82 -7.00
C VAL A 161 9.67 19.83 -8.52
N GLY A 162 9.21 18.72 -9.10
CA GLY A 162 9.20 18.49 -10.54
C GLY A 162 10.37 17.67 -11.08
N ASP A 163 11.38 17.35 -10.26
CA ASP A 163 12.47 16.49 -10.68
C ASP A 163 11.99 15.06 -10.96
N ARG A 164 12.59 14.45 -11.99
CA ARG A 164 12.39 13.02 -12.29
C ARG A 164 13.09 12.17 -11.25
N CYS A 165 12.40 11.13 -10.79
CA CYS A 165 12.91 10.21 -9.81
C CYS A 165 12.48 8.77 -10.09
N ARG A 166 13.17 7.84 -9.43
CA ARG A 166 12.77 6.44 -9.37
C ARG A 166 12.71 5.98 -7.92
N ILE A 167 11.71 5.17 -7.59
CA ILE A 167 11.68 4.45 -6.32
C ILE A 167 12.51 3.18 -6.45
N VAL A 168 13.45 3.00 -5.53
CA VAL A 168 14.31 1.83 -5.44
C VAL A 168 14.24 1.26 -4.03
N VAL A 169 14.68 0.02 -3.85
CA VAL A 169 14.78 -0.59 -2.53
C VAL A 169 16.23 -0.54 -2.06
N GLU A 170 16.45 0.06 -0.90
CA GLU A 170 17.77 0.24 -0.28
C GLU A 170 17.75 -0.25 1.17
N ASP A 171 18.91 -0.72 1.65
CA ASP A 171 19.10 -0.99 3.08
C ASP A 171 19.20 0.34 3.84
N VAL A 172 18.27 0.58 4.77
CA VAL A 172 18.30 1.76 5.62
C VAL A 172 18.13 1.35 7.08
N LEU A 173 19.15 1.65 7.87
CA LEU A 173 19.32 1.15 9.23
C LEU A 173 19.44 -0.38 9.24
N ASP A 174 18.48 -1.07 9.83
CA ASP A 174 18.45 -2.51 10.09
C ASP A 174 17.57 -3.29 9.10
N ARG A 175 16.99 -2.64 8.09
CA ARG A 175 16.08 -3.28 7.13
C ARG A 175 16.05 -2.60 5.76
N LYS A 176 15.39 -3.24 4.79
CA LYS A 176 15.12 -2.66 3.48
C LYS A 176 13.92 -1.71 3.50
N TRP A 177 14.07 -0.59 2.82
CA TRP A 177 13.04 0.41 2.60
C TRP A 177 12.97 0.79 1.14
N PHE A 178 11.78 1.16 0.66
CA PHE A 178 11.64 1.81 -0.63
C PHE A 178 11.90 3.31 -0.47
N VAL A 179 12.81 3.85 -1.28
CA VAL A 179 13.29 5.24 -1.24
C VAL A 179 13.27 5.83 -2.64
N ALA A 180 13.03 7.14 -2.76
CA ALA A 180 13.13 7.86 -4.01
C ALA A 180 14.54 8.39 -4.24
N ASN A 181 15.08 8.13 -5.43
CA ASN A 181 16.34 8.67 -5.93
C ASN A 181 16.10 9.61 -7.11
N ILE A 182 16.78 10.77 -7.13
CA ILE A 182 16.66 11.76 -8.20
C ILE A 182 17.56 11.37 -9.38
N GLY A 183 17.06 11.57 -10.61
CA GLY A 183 17.88 11.48 -11.83
C GLY A 183 18.15 10.07 -12.38
N GLN A 184 17.35 9.06 -12.02
CA GLN A 184 17.45 7.67 -12.50
C GLN A 184 16.37 7.24 -13.50
#